data_AF-A0A1G1D4N1-F1
#
_entry.id   AF-A0A1G1D4N1-F1
#
_cell.length_a   1.000
_cell.length_b   1.000
_cell.length_c   1.000
_cell.angle_alpha   90.00
_cell.angle_beta   90.00
_cell.angle_gamma   90.00
#
_symmetry.space_group_name_H-M   'P 1'
#
loop_
_entity.id
_entity.type
_entity.pdbx_description
1 polymer ?
#
loop_
_entity_poly.entity_id
_entity_poly.type
_entity_poly.pdbx_seq_one_letter_code
_entity_poly.pdbx_strand_id
1 'polypeptide(L)'
;MRLIFLLFITFILFLSGVCHADLYKYIDENGTIFFTDAPTHNKYVKIKGTSSSSVGQDKGKEVKIKKAKGKGADTSDKNRNTNLSKDILYKNIRYTAGKHNIDPDLIWAIIKTESNFNSRAISPKGAKGLMQLMPAVARTYDVSDPFNPHQNVEGGIRHMRYLLMVFDGDLRLSLAAYNAGENTIINYRDVPPFSETEGYVNKVLSFYRYLKSNKSVISQ
;
A
#
# COMPACT_ATOMS: atom_id res chain seq x y z
N MET A 1 -57.28 -8.98 27.80
CA MET A 1 -56.70 -9.73 26.67
C MET A 1 -55.69 -8.93 25.84
N ARG A 2 -55.90 -7.63 25.55
CA ARG A 2 -54.98 -6.83 24.70
C ARG A 2 -53.71 -6.28 25.36
N LEU A 3 -53.61 -6.28 26.70
CA LEU A 3 -52.43 -5.75 27.42
C LEU A 3 -51.34 -6.81 27.69
N ILE A 4 -51.71 -8.09 27.77
CA ILE A 4 -50.77 -9.21 27.99
C ILE A 4 -49.99 -9.55 26.71
N PHE A 5 -50.58 -9.30 25.54
CA PHE A 5 -49.91 -9.50 24.25
C PHE A 5 -48.81 -8.46 23.98
N LEU A 6 -48.88 -7.28 24.60
CA LEU A 6 -47.89 -6.21 24.40
C LEU A 6 -46.61 -6.42 25.25
N LEU A 7 -46.73 -7.10 26.40
CA LEU A 7 -45.60 -7.44 27.29
C LEU A 7 -44.74 -8.60 26.77
N PHE A 8 -45.31 -9.49 25.95
CA PHE A 8 -44.57 -10.58 25.32
C PHE A 8 -43.72 -10.12 24.13
N ILE A 9 -44.14 -9.07 23.41
CA ILE A 9 -43.38 -8.51 22.28
C ILE A 9 -42.17 -7.71 22.79
N THR A 10 -42.25 -7.09 23.97
CA THR A 10 -41.11 -6.36 24.56
C THR A 10 -40.05 -7.27 25.19
N PHE A 11 -40.36 -8.53 25.50
CA PHE A 11 -39.39 -9.47 26.07
C PHE A 11 -38.49 -10.12 25.01
N ILE A 12 -38.91 -10.16 23.74
CA ILE A 12 -38.13 -10.73 22.63
C ILE A 12 -37.01 -9.76 22.14
N LEU A 13 -37.04 -8.49 22.54
CA LEU A 13 -36.07 -7.47 22.13
C LEU A 13 -34.75 -7.44 22.93
N PHE A 14 -34.57 -8.33 23.92
CA PHE A 14 -33.37 -8.30 24.80
C PHE A 14 -32.44 -9.51 24.70
N LEU A 15 -32.65 -10.44 23.76
CA LEU A 15 -31.67 -11.50 23.44
C LEU A 15 -30.74 -11.10 22.29
N SER A 16 -30.11 -9.93 22.38
CA SER A 16 -28.94 -9.64 21.56
C SER A 16 -27.71 -10.21 22.26
N GLY A 17 -27.35 -11.45 21.94
CA GLY A 17 -26.09 -12.05 22.36
C GLY A 17 -24.91 -11.20 21.87
N VAL A 18 -23.92 -10.97 22.74
CA VAL A 18 -22.69 -10.27 22.38
C VAL A 18 -21.90 -11.15 21.40
N CYS A 19 -22.01 -10.87 20.11
CA CYS A 19 -21.19 -11.51 19.08
C CYS A 19 -19.75 -11.00 19.20
N HIS A 20 -18.84 -11.90 19.55
CA HIS A 20 -17.40 -11.62 19.54
C HIS A 20 -16.90 -11.85 18.10
N ALA A 21 -16.71 -10.76 17.35
CA ALA A 21 -16.18 -10.80 15.99
C ALA A 21 -14.65 -10.69 16.02
N ASP A 22 -13.98 -11.82 16.26
CA ASP A 22 -12.54 -11.91 16.09
C ASP A 22 -12.22 -12.26 14.62
N LEU A 23 -11.48 -11.38 13.93
CA LEU A 23 -11.10 -11.60 12.54
C LEU A 23 -9.73 -12.30 12.45
N TYR A 24 -9.62 -13.32 11.60
CA TYR A 24 -8.40 -14.10 11.39
C TYR A 24 -7.96 -14.04 9.92
N LYS A 25 -6.64 -14.13 9.68
CA LYS A 25 -6.08 -14.31 8.33
C LYS A 25 -5.19 -15.54 8.22
N TYR A 26 -5.19 -16.15 7.05
CA TYR A 26 -4.27 -17.22 6.65
C TYR A 26 -3.69 -16.91 5.27
N ILE A 27 -2.47 -17.37 5.00
CA ILE A 27 -1.82 -17.24 3.69
C ILE A 27 -1.43 -18.66 3.25
N ASP A 28 -1.94 -19.10 2.11
CA ASP A 28 -1.59 -20.40 1.55
C ASP A 28 -0.17 -20.42 0.94
N GLU A 29 0.27 -21.59 0.50
CA GLU A 29 1.60 -21.81 -0.11
C GLU A 29 1.78 -21.04 -1.43
N ASN A 30 0.68 -20.66 -2.09
CA ASN A 30 0.65 -19.88 -3.32
C ASN A 30 0.56 -18.36 -3.05
N GLY A 31 0.47 -17.94 -1.78
CA GLY A 31 0.38 -16.54 -1.37
C GLY A 31 -1.04 -15.96 -1.36
N THR A 32 -2.08 -16.77 -1.53
CA THR A 32 -3.49 -16.34 -1.45
C THR A 32 -3.87 -16.06 0.00
N ILE A 33 -4.45 -14.89 0.26
CA ILE A 33 -4.89 -14.48 1.61
C ILE A 33 -6.35 -14.88 1.82
N PHE A 34 -6.60 -15.66 2.88
CA PHE A 34 -7.93 -16.04 3.34
C PHE A 34 -8.27 -15.30 4.62
N PHE A 35 -9.46 -14.70 4.69
CA PHE A 35 -10.00 -14.07 5.89
C PHE A 35 -11.19 -14.88 6.39
N THR A 36 -11.29 -15.07 7.71
CA THR A 36 -12.41 -15.78 8.34
C THR A 36 -12.62 -15.26 9.76
N ASP A 37 -13.85 -15.32 10.24
CA ASP A 37 -14.24 -15.17 11.64
C ASP A 37 -14.26 -16.51 12.40
N ALA A 38 -14.23 -17.63 11.67
CA ALA A 38 -14.16 -18.99 12.20
C ALA A 38 -12.93 -19.73 11.65
N PRO A 39 -11.76 -19.69 12.34
CA PRO A 39 -10.56 -20.37 11.87
C PRO A 39 -10.70 -21.89 11.97
N THR A 40 -10.45 -22.61 10.86
CA THR A 40 -10.61 -24.07 10.78
C THR A 40 -9.34 -24.86 11.11
N HIS A 41 -8.18 -24.18 11.22
CA HIS A 41 -6.90 -24.80 11.57
C HIS A 41 -5.91 -23.78 12.17
N ASN A 42 -4.85 -24.28 12.80
CA ASN A 42 -3.85 -23.46 13.52
C ASN A 42 -3.05 -22.46 12.66
N LYS A 43 -3.07 -22.58 11.33
CA LYS A 43 -2.37 -21.63 10.43
C LYS A 43 -3.03 -20.25 10.35
N TYR A 44 -4.25 -20.08 10.86
CA TYR A 44 -4.92 -18.78 10.95
C TYR A 44 -4.35 -17.92 12.09
N VAL A 45 -4.01 -16.67 11.80
CA VAL A 45 -3.49 -15.69 12.77
C VAL A 45 -4.56 -14.63 13.06
N LYS A 46 -4.87 -14.40 14.34
CA LYS A 46 -5.84 -13.41 14.80
C LYS A 46 -5.37 -11.98 14.49
N ILE A 47 -6.22 -11.20 13.83
CA ILE A 47 -6.03 -9.78 13.56
C ILE A 47 -6.82 -9.01 14.63
N LYS A 48 -6.15 -8.48 15.66
CA LYS A 48 -6.81 -7.64 16.66
C LYS A 48 -7.31 -6.33 16.01
N GLY A 49 -8.62 -6.17 15.93
CA GLY A 49 -9.29 -4.90 15.73
C GLY A 49 -9.33 -4.07 17.02
N THR A 50 -9.38 -2.75 16.85
CA THR A 50 -9.64 -1.68 17.83
C THR A 50 -10.00 -2.12 19.27
N SER A 51 -9.11 -1.79 20.21
CA SER A 51 -9.51 -1.54 21.59
C SER A 51 -9.08 -0.12 21.93
N SER A 52 -9.99 0.84 21.71
CA SER A 52 -10.01 2.04 22.52
C SER A 52 -10.15 1.60 23.97
N SER A 53 -9.22 2.08 24.78
CA SER A 53 -9.17 1.92 26.22
C SER A 53 -10.54 2.17 26.85
N SER A 54 -11.11 1.12 27.43
CA SER A 54 -12.08 1.24 28.51
C SER A 54 -11.40 1.94 29.69
N VAL A 55 -11.84 3.16 29.98
CA VAL A 55 -11.59 3.88 31.23
C VAL A 55 -12.20 3.05 32.36
N GLY A 56 -11.37 2.32 33.09
CA GLY A 56 -11.66 1.74 34.39
C GLY A 56 -10.87 2.50 35.45
N GLN A 57 -11.57 2.98 36.46
CA GLN A 57 -11.01 3.58 37.67
C GLN A 57 -9.97 2.64 38.29
N ASP A 58 -8.77 3.14 38.59
CA ASP A 58 -7.96 2.59 39.67
C ASP A 58 -7.29 3.72 40.46
N LYS A 59 -7.43 3.64 41.77
CA LYS A 59 -7.00 4.64 42.74
C LYS A 59 -5.55 4.37 43.14
N GLY A 60 -4.72 5.41 43.05
CA GLY A 60 -3.58 5.63 43.94
C GLY A 60 -2.40 4.66 43.83
N LYS A 61 -1.29 5.14 43.26
CA LYS A 61 0.02 5.18 43.91
C LYS A 61 1.01 5.93 43.02
N GLU A 62 1.43 7.09 43.51
CA GLU A 62 2.50 7.90 42.95
C GLU A 62 3.84 7.14 43.08
N VAL A 63 4.43 6.73 41.96
CA VAL A 63 5.79 6.19 41.92
C VAL A 63 6.67 7.13 41.12
N LYS A 64 7.55 7.84 41.83
CA LYS A 64 8.56 8.75 41.28
C LYS A 64 9.52 7.99 40.36
N ILE A 65 9.43 8.21 39.05
CA ILE A 65 10.44 7.72 38.10
C ILE A 65 11.61 8.69 38.05
N LYS A 66 12.75 8.29 38.64
CA LYS A 66 14.06 8.89 38.37
C LYS A 66 14.41 8.61 36.90
N LYS A 67 14.74 9.66 36.15
CA LYS A 67 15.29 9.56 34.78
C LYS A 67 16.51 8.64 34.75
N ALA A 68 16.40 7.51 34.06
CA ALA A 68 17.55 6.71 33.65
C ALA A 68 17.76 6.90 32.13
N LYS A 69 18.93 7.46 31.78
CA LYS A 69 19.47 7.47 30.41
C LYS A 69 19.82 6.03 30.03
N GLY A 70 19.06 5.43 29.11
CA GLY A 70 19.40 4.16 28.47
C GLY A 70 19.66 4.37 26.98
N LYS A 71 20.94 4.31 26.58
CA LYS A 71 21.38 4.21 25.18
C LYS A 71 21.36 2.74 24.75
N GLY A 72 20.81 2.45 23.57
CA GLY A 72 21.15 1.27 22.76
C GLY A 72 20.30 0.02 22.95
N ALA A 73 19.09 -0.02 22.36
CA ALA A 73 18.33 -1.24 22.08
C ALA A 73 17.13 -0.99 21.14
N ASP A 74 17.30 -0.49 19.90
CA ASP A 74 16.14 -0.36 18.97
C ASP A 74 16.51 -0.12 17.48
N THR A 75 17.49 -0.83 16.92
CA THR A 75 17.88 -0.68 15.50
C THR A 75 17.73 -1.96 14.67
N SER A 76 17.81 -3.14 15.29
CA SER A 76 17.71 -4.44 14.60
C SER A 76 16.27 -4.78 14.18
N ASP A 77 15.30 -4.58 15.07
CA ASP A 77 13.89 -4.94 14.81
C ASP A 77 13.21 -3.99 13.82
N LYS A 78 13.55 -2.69 13.87
CA LYS A 78 13.09 -1.71 12.86
C LYS A 78 13.58 -2.06 11.46
N ASN A 79 14.87 -2.41 11.31
CA ASN A 79 15.44 -2.76 10.01
C ASN A 79 14.85 -4.06 9.44
N ARG A 80 14.63 -5.07 10.30
CA ARG A 80 13.94 -6.32 9.91
C ARG A 80 12.51 -6.09 9.45
N ASN A 81 11.73 -5.28 10.17
CA ASN A 81 10.34 -4.98 9.78
C ASN A 81 10.29 -4.17 8.47
N THR A 82 11.21 -3.22 8.28
CA THR A 82 11.30 -2.47 7.02
C THR A 82 11.69 -3.34 5.83
N ASN A 83 12.61 -4.31 6.03
CA ASN A 83 13.00 -5.22 4.96
C ASN A 83 11.87 -6.19 4.62
N LEU A 84 11.21 -6.76 5.63
CA LEU A 84 10.02 -7.60 5.43
C LEU A 84 8.90 -6.84 4.69
N SER A 85 8.65 -5.59 5.06
CA SER A 85 7.66 -4.74 4.37
C SER A 85 8.05 -4.47 2.91
N LYS A 86 9.34 -4.28 2.61
CA LYS A 86 9.84 -4.09 1.24
C LYS A 86 9.76 -5.37 0.42
N ASP A 87 10.02 -6.53 1.02
CA ASP A 87 9.92 -7.82 0.34
C ASP A 87 8.47 -8.14 -0.02
N ILE A 88 7.53 -7.90 0.90
CA ILE A 88 6.09 -8.04 0.64
C ILE A 88 5.66 -7.10 -0.48
N LEU A 89 6.13 -5.85 -0.44
CA LEU A 89 5.85 -4.88 -1.51
C LEU A 89 6.43 -5.33 -2.86
N TYR A 90 7.68 -5.82 -2.90
CA TYR A 90 8.28 -6.29 -4.15
C TYR A 90 7.54 -7.51 -4.70
N LYS A 91 7.08 -8.44 -3.86
CA LYS A 91 6.24 -9.57 -4.28
C LYS A 91 4.94 -9.10 -4.89
N ASN A 92 4.26 -8.12 -4.27
CA ASN A 92 3.06 -7.51 -4.84
C ASN A 92 3.33 -6.88 -6.20
N ILE A 93 4.40 -6.08 -6.31
CA ILE A 93 4.83 -5.45 -7.57
C ILE A 93 5.11 -6.51 -8.63
N ARG A 94 5.88 -7.55 -8.31
CA ARG A 94 6.21 -8.64 -9.24
C ARG A 94 4.95 -9.33 -9.76
N TYR A 95 4.02 -9.64 -8.87
CA TYR A 95 2.77 -10.29 -9.22
C TYR A 95 1.91 -9.41 -10.13
N THR A 96 1.66 -8.16 -9.74
CA THR A 96 0.81 -7.25 -10.52
C THR A 96 1.48 -6.83 -11.83
N ALA A 97 2.77 -6.47 -11.82
CA ALA A 97 3.48 -6.08 -13.04
C ALA A 97 3.53 -7.23 -14.05
N GLY A 98 3.68 -8.47 -13.58
CA GLY A 98 3.60 -9.68 -14.41
C GLY A 98 2.26 -9.83 -15.13
N LYS A 99 1.13 -9.54 -14.46
CA LYS A 99 -0.20 -9.58 -15.10
C LYS A 99 -0.35 -8.56 -16.23
N HIS A 100 0.35 -7.44 -16.14
CA HIS A 100 0.25 -6.33 -17.09
C HIS A 100 1.41 -6.29 -18.09
N ASN A 101 2.26 -7.33 -18.13
CA ASN A 101 3.45 -7.42 -18.99
C ASN A 101 4.39 -6.21 -18.83
N ILE A 102 4.63 -5.78 -17.59
CA ILE A 102 5.61 -4.74 -17.25
C ILE A 102 6.74 -5.35 -16.42
N ASP A 103 7.98 -4.93 -16.66
CA ASP A 103 9.11 -5.34 -15.83
C ASP A 103 8.94 -4.80 -14.39
N PRO A 104 8.91 -5.65 -13.35
CA PRO A 104 8.75 -5.18 -11.97
C PRO A 104 9.90 -4.29 -11.49
N ASP A 105 11.10 -4.40 -12.07
CA ASP A 105 12.23 -3.54 -11.71
C ASP A 105 11.99 -2.09 -12.19
N LEU A 106 11.22 -1.89 -13.27
CA LEU A 106 10.79 -0.55 -13.71
C LEU A 106 9.81 0.05 -12.71
N ILE A 107 8.80 -0.72 -12.27
CA ILE A 107 7.82 -0.25 -11.27
C ILE A 107 8.51 0.09 -9.94
N TRP A 108 9.49 -0.72 -9.53
CA TRP A 108 10.30 -0.44 -8.35
C TRP A 108 11.06 0.90 -8.47
N ALA A 109 11.63 1.18 -9.65
CA ALA A 109 12.31 2.44 -9.94
C ALA A 109 11.36 3.66 -9.93
N ILE A 110 10.13 3.50 -10.44
CA ILE A 110 9.07 4.51 -10.38
C ILE A 110 8.72 4.80 -8.92
N ILE A 111 8.37 3.78 -8.11
CA ILE A 111 8.00 3.98 -6.69
C ILE A 111 9.14 4.62 -5.89
N LYS A 112 10.38 4.21 -6.15
CA LYS A 112 11.58 4.84 -5.55
C LYS A 112 11.63 6.33 -5.85
N THR A 113 11.28 6.73 -7.07
CA THR A 113 11.33 8.12 -7.54
C THR A 113 10.18 8.95 -7.00
N GLU A 114 8.98 8.38 -7.00
CA GLU A 114 7.72 9.04 -6.62
C GLU A 114 7.61 9.32 -5.12
N SER A 115 7.85 8.29 -4.30
CA SER A 115 7.57 8.38 -2.86
C SER A 115 8.74 7.92 -2.00
N ASN A 116 9.81 7.40 -2.60
CA ASN A 116 10.87 6.69 -1.89
C ASN A 116 10.28 5.58 -0.98
N PHE A 117 9.28 4.86 -1.49
CA PHE A 117 8.53 3.80 -0.80
C PHE A 117 7.67 4.26 0.38
N ASN A 118 7.35 5.56 0.48
CA ASN A 118 6.44 6.06 1.51
C ASN A 118 4.97 5.93 1.03
N SER A 119 4.27 4.92 1.56
CA SER A 119 2.85 4.69 1.24
C SER A 119 1.90 5.80 1.72
N ARG A 120 2.37 6.72 2.56
CA ARG A 120 1.61 7.88 3.07
C ARG A 120 2.04 9.20 2.44
N ALA A 121 2.88 9.18 1.41
CA ALA A 121 3.34 10.39 0.75
C ALA A 121 2.16 11.16 0.10
N ILE A 122 2.22 12.49 0.19
CA ILE A 122 1.29 13.42 -0.46
C ILE A 122 2.12 14.51 -1.12
N SER A 123 1.96 14.72 -2.42
CA SER A 123 2.62 15.83 -3.13
C SER A 123 1.87 17.15 -2.94
N PRO A 124 2.51 18.31 -3.17
CA PRO A 124 1.81 19.60 -3.19
C PRO A 124 0.67 19.65 -4.23
N LYS A 125 0.80 18.89 -5.33
CA LYS A 125 -0.20 18.78 -6.39
C LYS A 125 -1.35 17.81 -6.03
N GLY A 126 -1.26 17.13 -4.88
CA GLY A 126 -2.31 16.23 -4.37
C GLY A 126 -2.17 14.77 -4.78
N ALA A 127 -1.03 14.38 -5.34
CA ALA A 127 -0.70 13.00 -5.66
C ALA A 127 -0.48 12.18 -4.38
N LYS A 128 -0.89 10.91 -4.33
CA LYS A 128 -0.93 10.12 -3.08
C LYS A 128 -0.30 8.74 -3.21
N GLY A 129 0.35 8.30 -2.15
CA GLY A 129 0.82 6.92 -1.96
C GLY A 129 2.11 6.58 -2.71
N LEU A 130 2.36 5.28 -2.88
CA LEU A 130 3.63 4.74 -3.36
C LEU A 130 4.02 5.21 -4.77
N MET A 131 3.06 5.16 -5.69
CA MET A 131 3.22 5.56 -7.09
C MET A 131 2.68 6.97 -7.36
N GLN A 132 2.38 7.75 -6.29
CA GLN A 132 1.88 9.13 -6.36
C GLN A 132 0.74 9.28 -7.37
N LEU A 133 -0.36 8.56 -7.14
CA LEU A 133 -1.53 8.65 -8.02
C LEU A 133 -2.24 9.99 -7.80
N MET A 134 -2.45 10.73 -8.89
CA MET A 134 -3.36 11.87 -8.89
C MET A 134 -4.80 11.40 -8.66
N PRO A 135 -5.68 12.22 -8.05
CA PRO A 135 -7.07 11.81 -7.77
C PRO A 135 -7.85 11.35 -9.02
N ALA A 136 -7.58 11.93 -10.19
CA ALA A 136 -8.19 11.50 -11.44
C ALA A 136 -7.77 10.08 -11.83
N VAL A 137 -6.47 9.78 -11.78
CA VAL A 137 -5.93 8.44 -12.05
C VAL A 137 -6.46 7.42 -11.05
N ALA A 138 -6.51 7.76 -9.77
CA ALA A 138 -7.07 6.89 -8.73
C ALA A 138 -8.54 6.51 -9.03
N ARG A 139 -9.36 7.48 -9.48
CA ARG A 139 -10.75 7.21 -9.90
C ARG A 139 -10.82 6.34 -11.15
N THR A 140 -10.01 6.62 -12.18
CA THR A 140 -10.00 5.84 -13.43
C THR A 140 -9.72 4.35 -13.21
N TYR A 141 -8.93 4.02 -12.18
CA TYR A 141 -8.50 2.65 -11.89
C TYR A 141 -9.10 2.09 -10.59
N ASP A 142 -10.22 2.65 -10.13
CA ASP A 142 -10.99 2.16 -8.98
C ASP A 142 -10.18 2.04 -7.66
N VAL A 143 -9.22 2.94 -7.47
CA VAL A 143 -8.42 3.03 -6.25
C VAL A 143 -9.21 3.82 -5.20
N SER A 144 -9.90 3.08 -4.33
CA SER A 144 -10.71 3.64 -3.25
C SER A 144 -9.85 4.23 -2.12
N ASP A 145 -8.73 3.59 -1.79
CA ASP A 145 -7.74 4.10 -0.83
C ASP A 145 -6.36 4.22 -1.50
N PRO A 146 -5.91 5.44 -1.88
CA PRO A 146 -4.61 5.62 -2.51
C PRO A 146 -3.44 5.48 -1.52
N PHE A 147 -3.67 5.36 -0.21
CA PHE A 147 -2.62 5.05 0.77
C PHE A 147 -2.49 3.54 1.01
N ASN A 148 -3.45 2.74 0.55
CA ASN A 148 -3.33 1.29 0.54
C ASN A 148 -2.27 0.87 -0.50
N PRO A 149 -1.16 0.23 -0.09
CA PRO A 149 -0.08 -0.13 -1.02
C PRO A 149 -0.53 -0.98 -2.20
N HIS A 150 -1.41 -1.96 -1.97
CA HIS A 150 -1.87 -2.87 -3.02
C HIS A 150 -2.72 -2.14 -4.06
N GLN A 151 -3.70 -1.34 -3.62
CA GLN A 151 -4.55 -0.60 -4.55
C GLN A 151 -3.76 0.46 -5.32
N ASN A 152 -2.85 1.16 -4.63
CA ASN A 152 -2.02 2.19 -5.26
C ASN A 152 -1.09 1.60 -6.33
N VAL A 153 -0.44 0.47 -6.03
CA VAL A 153 0.44 -0.22 -6.99
C VAL A 153 -0.36 -0.76 -8.17
N GLU A 154 -1.53 -1.38 -7.94
CA GLU A 154 -2.40 -1.87 -9.02
C GLU A 154 -2.84 -0.73 -9.95
N GLY A 155 -3.36 0.38 -9.38
CA GLY A 155 -3.78 1.53 -10.17
C GLY A 155 -2.63 2.18 -10.93
N GLY A 156 -1.47 2.33 -10.31
CA GLY A 156 -0.28 2.90 -10.96
C GLY A 156 0.28 2.02 -12.07
N ILE A 157 0.31 0.69 -11.90
CA ILE A 157 0.75 -0.23 -12.95
C ILE A 157 -0.23 -0.23 -14.13
N ARG A 158 -1.55 -0.23 -13.88
CA ARG A 158 -2.56 -0.10 -14.93
C ARG A 158 -2.39 1.20 -15.70
N HIS A 159 -2.15 2.30 -15.00
CA HIS A 159 -1.87 3.59 -15.64
C HIS A 159 -0.60 3.56 -16.49
N MET A 160 0.50 3.02 -15.95
CA MET A 160 1.76 2.90 -16.69
C MET A 160 1.62 2.00 -17.92
N ARG A 161 0.84 0.90 -17.83
CA ARG A 161 0.54 0.03 -18.97
C ARG A 161 -0.22 0.78 -20.06
N TYR A 162 -1.22 1.56 -19.66
CA TYR A 162 -1.96 2.41 -20.59
C TYR A 162 -1.04 3.40 -21.30
N LEU A 163 -0.16 4.10 -20.59
CA LEU A 163 0.79 5.04 -21.21
C LEU A 163 1.76 4.34 -22.17
N LEU A 164 2.27 3.16 -21.80
CA LEU A 164 3.09 2.35 -22.71
C LEU A 164 2.36 1.97 -23.98
N MET A 165 1.04 1.75 -23.93
CA MET A 165 0.24 1.51 -25.13
C MET A 165 0.02 2.77 -25.96
N VAL A 166 -0.24 3.92 -25.31
CA VAL A 166 -0.44 5.21 -25.99
C VAL A 166 0.81 5.67 -26.75
N PHE A 167 2.00 5.38 -26.21
CA PHE A 167 3.28 5.77 -26.81
C PHE A 167 4.03 4.61 -27.48
N ASP A 168 3.31 3.59 -27.96
CA ASP A 168 3.88 2.47 -28.76
C ASP A 168 5.08 1.75 -28.11
N GLY A 169 5.09 1.68 -26.78
CA GLY A 169 6.16 1.07 -25.99
C GLY A 169 7.38 1.97 -25.80
N ASP A 170 7.37 3.23 -26.25
CA ASP A 170 8.42 4.20 -25.95
C ASP A 170 8.41 4.51 -24.45
N LEU A 171 9.37 3.90 -23.76
CA LEU A 171 9.51 4.03 -22.32
C LEU A 171 9.82 5.47 -21.90
N ARG A 172 10.57 6.23 -22.70
CA ARG A 172 10.96 7.60 -22.37
C ARG A 172 9.75 8.52 -22.40
N LEU A 173 8.94 8.43 -23.45
CA LEU A 173 7.70 9.21 -23.58
C LEU A 173 6.65 8.78 -22.55
N SER A 174 6.53 7.48 -22.28
CA SER A 174 5.60 6.95 -21.27
C SER A 174 5.92 7.45 -19.87
N LEU A 175 7.20 7.49 -19.49
CA LEU A 175 7.63 8.04 -18.20
C LEU A 175 7.43 9.56 -18.11
N ALA A 176 7.68 10.28 -19.21
CA ALA A 176 7.40 11.72 -19.25
C ALA A 176 5.91 12.00 -19.10
N ALA A 177 5.05 11.19 -19.73
CA ALA A 177 3.60 11.31 -19.63
C ALA A 177 3.09 10.94 -18.24
N TYR A 178 3.71 9.98 -17.57
CA TYR A 178 3.38 9.61 -16.20
C TYR A 178 3.61 10.80 -15.24
N ASN A 179 4.67 11.59 -15.47
CA ASN A 179 5.03 12.74 -14.64
C ASN A 179 4.28 14.03 -15.02
N ALA A 180 4.25 14.36 -16.31
CA ALA A 180 3.77 15.65 -16.82
C ALA A 180 2.32 15.61 -17.35
N GLY A 181 1.72 14.43 -17.39
CA GLY A 181 0.43 14.17 -17.99
C GLY A 181 0.52 13.82 -19.48
N GLU A 182 -0.31 12.87 -19.90
CA GLU A 182 -0.41 12.35 -21.28
C GLU A 182 -0.59 13.46 -22.32
N ASN A 183 -1.57 14.34 -22.12
CA ASN A 183 -1.87 15.42 -23.08
C ASN A 183 -0.68 16.33 -23.34
N THR A 184 0.16 16.57 -22.32
CA THR A 184 1.39 17.37 -22.45
C THR A 184 2.33 16.75 -23.47
N ILE A 185 2.53 15.43 -23.38
CA ILE A 185 3.46 14.70 -24.25
C ILE A 185 2.86 14.50 -25.66
N ILE A 186 1.56 14.24 -25.77
CA ILE A 186 0.86 14.18 -27.07
C ILE A 186 1.01 15.51 -27.82
N ASN A 187 0.79 16.63 -27.14
CA ASN A 187 0.87 17.95 -27.76
C ASN A 187 2.30 18.34 -28.14
N TYR A 188 3.27 18.01 -27.27
CA TYR A 188 4.67 18.33 -27.52
C TYR A 188 5.32 17.40 -28.56
N ARG A 189 4.83 16.15 -28.67
CA ARG A 189 5.35 15.06 -29.53
C ARG A 189 6.77 14.60 -29.20
N ASP A 190 7.24 14.94 -28.01
CA ASP A 190 8.49 14.50 -27.41
C ASP A 190 8.41 14.77 -25.89
N VAL A 191 9.47 14.52 -25.14
CA VAL A 191 9.62 15.02 -23.78
C VAL A 191 9.86 16.53 -23.84
N PRO A 192 8.99 17.35 -23.22
CA PRO A 192 9.17 18.79 -23.18
C PRO A 192 10.43 19.16 -22.36
N PRO A 193 11.09 20.30 -22.63
CA PRO A 193 12.28 20.77 -21.93
C PRO A 193 11.91 21.36 -20.55
N PHE A 194 11.06 20.64 -19.82
CA PHE A 194 10.73 20.93 -18.44
C PHE A 194 11.73 20.19 -17.56
N SER A 195 12.56 20.92 -16.84
CA SER A 195 13.62 20.32 -16.03
C SER A 195 13.08 19.31 -14.99
N GLU A 196 11.85 19.50 -14.49
CA GLU A 196 11.16 18.54 -13.62
C GLU A 196 10.95 17.19 -14.35
N THR A 197 10.43 17.23 -15.57
CA THR A 197 10.08 16.03 -16.36
C THR A 197 11.31 15.33 -16.89
N GLU A 198 12.29 16.07 -17.44
CA GLU A 198 13.56 15.48 -17.87
C GLU A 198 14.30 14.85 -16.68
N GLY A 199 14.33 15.55 -15.55
CA GLY A 199 14.91 15.05 -14.31
C GLY A 199 14.22 13.78 -13.81
N TYR A 200 12.89 13.74 -13.86
CA TYR A 200 12.09 12.56 -13.51
C TYR A 200 12.45 11.34 -14.36
N VAL A 201 12.41 11.50 -15.69
CA VAL A 201 12.69 10.43 -16.66
C VAL A 201 14.10 9.88 -16.45
N ASN A 202 15.10 10.77 -16.35
CA ASN A 202 16.48 10.39 -16.14
C ASN A 202 16.68 9.63 -14.82
N LYS A 203 16.02 10.07 -13.75
CA LYS A 203 16.10 9.44 -12.42
C LYS A 203 15.49 8.04 -12.41
N VAL A 204 14.31 7.85 -13.00
CA VAL A 204 13.67 6.53 -13.11
C VAL A 204 14.54 5.59 -13.93
N LEU A 205 14.98 6.01 -15.12
CA LEU A 205 15.80 5.17 -15.99
C LEU A 205 17.16 4.82 -15.36
N SER A 206 17.75 5.74 -14.59
CA SER A 206 18.99 5.47 -13.85
C SER A 206 18.79 4.37 -12.81
N PHE A 207 17.74 4.45 -11.98
CA PHE A 207 17.43 3.39 -11.01
C PHE A 207 17.10 2.07 -11.69
N TYR A 208 16.33 2.12 -12.78
CA TYR A 208 15.96 0.93 -13.53
C TYR A 208 17.20 0.21 -14.08
N ARG A 209 18.10 0.92 -14.76
CA ARG A 209 19.37 0.35 -15.25
C ARG A 209 20.22 -0.24 -14.14
N TYR A 210 20.34 0.44 -13.01
CA TYR A 210 21.06 -0.06 -11.84
C TYR A 210 20.47 -1.40 -11.33
N LEU A 211 19.15 -1.53 -11.29
CA LEU A 211 18.51 -2.79 -10.89
C LEU A 211 18.81 -3.91 -11.89
N LYS A 212 18.77 -3.61 -13.20
CA LYS A 212 19.08 -4.60 -14.25
C LYS A 212 20.54 -5.08 -14.17
N SER A 213 21.50 -4.18 -13.94
CA SER A 213 22.93 -4.53 -13.90
C SER A 213 23.33 -5.33 -12.66
N ASN A 214 22.73 -5.06 -11.51
CA ASN A 214 23.08 -5.78 -10.27
C ASN A 214 22.43 -7.16 -10.19
N LYS A 215 21.33 -7.39 -10.90
CA LYS A 215 20.69 -8.71 -10.97
C LYS A 215 21.56 -9.71 -11.73
N SER A 216 22.20 -9.27 -12.82
CA SER A 216 23.12 -10.09 -13.63
C SER A 216 24.40 -10.49 -12.90
N VAL A 217 24.83 -9.71 -11.90
CA VAL A 217 26.06 -9.99 -11.13
C VAL A 217 25.83 -11.03 -10.03
N ILE A 218 24.59 -11.21 -9.57
CA ILE A 218 24.24 -12.18 -8.51
C ILE A 218 23.82 -13.54 -9.11
N SER A 219 23.51 -13.58 -10.41
CA SER A 219 23.10 -14.80 -11.13
C SER A 219 24.22 -15.44 -11.96
N GLN A 220 25.48 -15.09 -11.73
CA GLN A 220 26.69 -15.73 -12.29
C GLN A 220 27.52 -16.32 -11.15
#